data_AF-A0A8I1NCR4-F1
#
_entry.id   AF-A0A8I1NCR4-F1
#
_cell.length_a   1.000
_cell.length_b   1.000
_cell.length_c   1.000
_cell.angle_alpha   90.00
_cell.angle_beta   90.00
_cell.angle_gamma   90.00
#
_symmetry.space_group_name_H-M   'P 1'
#
loop_
_entity.id
_entity.type
_entity.pdbx_description
1 polymer ?
#
loop_
_entity_poly.entity_id
_entity_poly.type
_entity_poly.pdbx_seq_one_letter_code
_entity_poly.pdbx_strand_id
1 'polypeptide(L)'
;MRVLGKFAVALVALAGSLALASSAAAGTFCVPAYFDGCPDNGTNTLSVGSGPGPKLESAMAISGSDGIPDTVRLDSGTYVDIDSFKASGTDDLTVIGNGREKTFLTSGASTNQSVLDLIPGNSRHVTMKDLAVVVPDGFPNGPGYGSAIQSKGDDFESVDVINDNPGGPVGSSAFANLTDGAILDDVRIFGKNGARFDTGIGSFSCGTGQVRINQAEVTARFGVVTDCPDMPFTVERSRFTGADFALSASNGAHLDASNVLIESGAAVPIDAYNDKGDGATVVDIDQATIVAVGDPTLPAIRLTVGNYPSATDSIAVDVSNSIIVGFDDTWRVDAPASNALGDATLGLRYSSFTPTGSATGDVAVNQGAGNISGNPGFAGVTDYRLTEGSPAIDAGDPSATEPILDLEGNARPLDGDRDGSAVRDMGAYEFNPPPLSCPADPSLCPTEPPTKDTTAPKVSKVKFRFKRGKGGFLKLRLSEAAKVKVVLAPVPKKHRKTRKFTRKLKSGANRIKLRKNQLKRGRYKLRITATDSSGNRSGPVKKKVRVR
;
A
#
# COMPACT_ATOMS: atom_id res chain seq x y z
N MET A 1 -74.05 60.39 -8.42
CA MET A 1 -74.67 59.07 -8.17
C MET A 1 -74.35 58.16 -9.34
N ARG A 2 -73.59 57.07 -9.09
CA ARG A 2 -73.72 55.71 -9.66
C ARG A 2 -74.17 55.60 -11.15
N VAL A 3 -73.41 55.03 -12.10
CA VAL A 3 -73.24 53.57 -12.30
C VAL A 3 -72.50 53.27 -13.65
N LEU A 4 -71.61 52.25 -13.65
CA LEU A 4 -71.11 51.32 -14.73
C LEU A 4 -70.49 51.91 -16.03
N GLY A 5 -69.37 51.42 -16.58
CA GLY A 5 -68.66 50.14 -16.43
C GLY A 5 -68.66 49.37 -17.77
N LYS A 6 -67.50 49.29 -18.45
CA LYS A 6 -67.12 48.28 -19.47
C LYS A 6 -65.68 48.54 -19.94
N PHE A 7 -64.72 47.74 -19.47
CA PHE A 7 -63.43 47.54 -20.14
C PHE A 7 -63.24 46.03 -20.34
N ALA A 8 -62.92 45.66 -21.57
CA ALA A 8 -62.74 44.28 -22.01
C ALA A 8 -61.47 43.68 -21.40
N VAL A 9 -61.58 42.47 -20.88
CA VAL A 9 -60.47 41.64 -20.40
C VAL A 9 -59.85 40.94 -21.61
N ALA A 10 -58.58 41.23 -21.88
CA ALA A 10 -57.76 40.44 -22.80
C ALA A 10 -57.26 39.19 -22.07
N LEU A 11 -57.59 38.03 -22.61
CA LEU A 11 -57.15 36.73 -22.15
C LEU A 11 -55.69 36.52 -22.61
N VAL A 12 -54.72 36.69 -21.72
CA VAL A 12 -53.33 36.25 -21.97
C VAL A 12 -53.22 34.82 -21.47
N ALA A 13 -53.09 33.88 -22.41
CA ALA A 13 -52.78 32.49 -22.11
C ALA A 13 -51.37 32.40 -21.54
N LEU A 14 -51.28 32.18 -20.23
CA LEU A 14 -50.03 31.82 -19.56
C LEU A 14 -49.69 30.38 -19.97
N ALA A 15 -48.91 30.22 -21.03
CA ALA A 15 -48.25 28.96 -21.33
C ALA A 15 -47.18 28.76 -20.23
N GLY A 16 -47.55 28.03 -19.18
CA GLY A 16 -46.61 27.55 -18.18
C GLY A 16 -45.62 26.60 -18.85
N SER A 17 -44.46 27.11 -19.21
CA SER A 17 -43.27 26.28 -19.33
C SER A 17 -42.98 25.76 -17.92
N LEU A 18 -43.40 24.51 -17.65
CA LEU A 18 -42.72 23.70 -16.64
C LEU A 18 -41.26 23.61 -17.09
N ALA A 19 -40.44 24.53 -16.62
CA ALA A 19 -39.04 24.25 -16.42
C ALA A 19 -39.01 23.11 -15.40
N LEU A 20 -38.85 21.88 -15.89
CA LEU A 20 -38.33 20.82 -15.06
C LEU A 20 -36.97 21.34 -14.59
N ALA A 21 -36.92 21.84 -13.36
CA ALA A 21 -35.67 21.92 -12.64
C ALA A 21 -35.12 20.48 -12.64
N SER A 22 -34.12 20.23 -13.48
CA SER A 22 -33.33 19.01 -13.41
C SER A 22 -32.79 18.96 -11.99
N SER A 23 -33.20 17.94 -11.24
CA SER A 23 -32.78 17.75 -9.86
C SER A 23 -31.26 17.70 -9.79
N ALA A 24 -30.69 18.65 -9.06
CA ALA A 24 -29.36 18.62 -8.47
C ALA A 24 -29.09 17.26 -7.80
N ALA A 25 -28.24 16.45 -8.41
CA ALA A 25 -27.79 15.17 -7.90
C ALA A 25 -26.36 14.93 -8.42
N ALA A 26 -25.49 14.42 -7.55
CA ALA A 26 -24.10 14.05 -7.86
C ALA A 26 -23.94 13.48 -9.27
N GLY A 27 -23.12 14.11 -10.11
CA GLY A 27 -22.84 13.63 -11.44
C GLY A 27 -21.80 12.51 -11.40
N THR A 28 -22.15 11.31 -11.86
CA THR A 28 -21.12 10.35 -12.30
C THR A 28 -20.94 10.48 -13.81
N PHE A 29 -19.75 10.88 -14.24
CA PHE A 29 -19.38 11.07 -15.64
C PHE A 29 -18.50 9.92 -16.12
N CYS A 30 -18.94 9.20 -17.14
CA CYS A 30 -18.19 8.10 -17.73
C CYS A 30 -17.37 8.61 -18.93
N VAL A 31 -16.07 8.32 -18.94
CA VAL A 31 -15.14 8.79 -19.97
C VAL A 31 -14.32 7.62 -20.53
N PRO A 32 -14.23 7.45 -21.87
CA PRO A 32 -14.86 8.25 -22.92
C PRO A 32 -16.30 7.86 -23.25
N ALA A 33 -16.74 6.68 -22.79
CA ALA A 33 -18.03 6.06 -23.03
C ALA A 33 -18.46 5.29 -21.76
N TYR A 34 -19.62 4.62 -21.80
CA TYR A 34 -19.99 3.68 -20.76
C TYR A 34 -19.12 2.41 -20.84
N PHE A 35 -18.75 1.88 -19.68
CA PHE A 35 -17.92 0.68 -19.54
C PHE A 35 -18.29 -0.06 -18.25
N ASP A 36 -17.69 -1.22 -17.98
CA ASP A 36 -18.06 -2.05 -16.82
C ASP A 36 -17.94 -1.30 -15.47
N GLY A 37 -16.93 -0.43 -15.35
CA GLY A 37 -16.72 0.43 -14.18
C GLY A 37 -17.63 1.66 -14.12
N CYS A 38 -18.34 1.98 -15.20
CA CYS A 38 -19.28 3.10 -15.31
C CYS A 38 -20.39 2.77 -16.32
N PRO A 39 -21.36 1.90 -15.94
CA PRO A 39 -22.36 1.38 -16.86
C PRO A 39 -23.46 2.41 -17.18
N ASP A 40 -24.21 2.17 -18.25
CA ASP A 40 -25.44 2.90 -18.53
C ASP A 40 -26.57 2.42 -17.60
N ASN A 41 -26.74 3.11 -16.47
CA ASN A 41 -27.74 2.82 -15.45
C ASN A 41 -28.84 3.89 -15.37
N GLY A 42 -28.86 4.85 -16.31
CA GLY A 42 -29.79 5.98 -16.33
C GLY A 42 -29.46 7.14 -15.38
N THR A 43 -28.41 7.03 -14.55
CA THR A 43 -27.92 8.13 -13.68
C THR A 43 -26.51 8.57 -14.05
N ASN A 44 -25.68 7.66 -14.55
CA ASN A 44 -24.38 7.98 -15.11
C ASN A 44 -24.56 8.75 -16.43
N THR A 45 -23.67 9.69 -16.70
CA THR A 45 -23.74 10.53 -17.90
C THR A 45 -22.46 10.42 -18.71
N LEU A 46 -22.56 10.64 -20.02
CA LEU A 46 -21.39 10.72 -20.90
C LEU A 46 -20.88 12.15 -20.99
N SER A 47 -19.57 12.33 -20.87
CA SER A 47 -18.95 13.62 -21.10
C SER A 47 -18.90 13.99 -22.59
N VAL A 48 -19.00 15.29 -22.87
CA VAL A 48 -18.90 15.86 -24.21
C VAL A 48 -17.44 16.10 -24.59
N GLY A 49 -17.10 16.04 -25.88
CA GLY A 49 -15.73 16.26 -26.35
C GLY A 49 -15.40 15.44 -27.59
N SER A 50 -14.39 15.87 -28.35
CA SER A 50 -13.97 15.28 -29.63
C SER A 50 -13.10 14.02 -29.50
N GLY A 51 -12.70 13.64 -28.28
CA GLY A 51 -11.89 12.47 -27.99
C GLY A 51 -11.77 12.21 -26.49
N PRO A 52 -11.07 11.15 -26.05
CA PRO A 52 -10.97 10.79 -24.64
C PRO A 52 -10.45 11.92 -23.73
N GLY A 53 -9.36 12.59 -24.10
CA GLY A 53 -8.80 13.71 -23.33
C GLY A 53 -9.76 14.89 -23.21
N PRO A 54 -10.24 15.49 -24.32
CA PRO A 54 -11.22 16.58 -24.25
C PRO A 54 -12.51 16.21 -23.51
N LYS A 55 -12.92 14.93 -23.53
CA LYS A 55 -14.04 14.44 -22.73
C LYS A 55 -13.72 14.39 -21.24
N LEU A 56 -12.49 14.03 -20.87
CA LEU A 56 -12.02 14.07 -19.49
C LEU A 56 -11.98 15.50 -18.96
N GLU A 57 -11.32 16.42 -19.67
CA GLU A 57 -11.26 17.82 -19.26
C GLU A 57 -12.67 18.42 -19.13
N SER A 58 -13.55 18.15 -20.10
CA SER A 58 -14.95 18.57 -20.01
C SER A 58 -15.66 17.97 -18.79
N ALA A 59 -15.39 16.71 -18.42
CA ALA A 59 -15.95 16.09 -17.23
C ALA A 59 -15.46 16.75 -15.94
N MET A 60 -14.18 17.13 -15.88
CA MET A 60 -13.55 17.79 -14.74
C MET A 60 -13.99 19.26 -14.59
N ALA A 61 -14.49 19.87 -15.67
CA ALA A 61 -15.01 21.23 -15.69
C ALA A 61 -16.53 21.31 -15.46
N ILE A 62 -17.27 20.20 -15.55
CA ILE A 62 -18.69 20.21 -15.22
C ILE A 62 -18.82 20.37 -13.70
N SER A 63 -19.58 21.38 -13.31
CA SER A 63 -19.98 21.61 -11.93
C SER A 63 -21.50 21.67 -11.86
N GLY A 64 -22.09 20.70 -11.15
CA GLY A 64 -23.16 21.11 -10.25
C GLY A 64 -22.55 22.13 -9.29
N SER A 65 -23.23 23.24 -9.02
CA SER A 65 -22.91 24.07 -7.84
C SER A 65 -23.99 23.79 -6.80
N ASP A 66 -24.17 22.51 -6.49
CA ASP A 66 -25.21 22.01 -5.60
C ASP A 66 -24.67 21.54 -4.25
N GLY A 67 -23.35 21.59 -4.07
CA GLY A 67 -22.63 21.20 -2.87
C GLY A 67 -22.45 19.69 -2.72
N ILE A 68 -22.71 18.92 -3.79
CA ILE A 68 -22.57 17.46 -3.79
C ILE A 68 -21.34 17.08 -4.61
N PRO A 69 -20.41 16.26 -4.06
CA PRO A 69 -19.22 15.86 -4.80
C PRO A 69 -19.52 15.14 -6.12
N ASP A 70 -18.78 15.49 -7.18
CA ASP A 70 -18.86 14.87 -8.49
C ASP A 70 -17.87 13.70 -8.62
N THR A 71 -18.17 12.76 -9.51
CA THR A 71 -17.26 11.64 -9.82
C THR A 71 -17.06 11.51 -11.32
N VAL A 72 -15.80 11.47 -11.76
CA VAL A 72 -15.42 11.11 -13.13
C VAL A 72 -14.81 9.71 -13.09
N ARG A 73 -15.31 8.80 -13.92
CA ARG A 73 -14.75 7.45 -14.06
C ARG A 73 -14.15 7.27 -15.44
N LEU A 74 -12.88 6.86 -15.46
CA LEU A 74 -12.11 6.65 -16.68
C LEU A 74 -12.00 5.15 -16.95
N ASP A 75 -12.26 4.76 -18.19
CA ASP A 75 -11.90 3.42 -18.66
C ASP A 75 -10.38 3.30 -18.84
N SER A 76 -9.92 2.09 -19.19
CA SER A 76 -8.55 1.85 -19.61
C SER A 76 -8.25 2.61 -20.91
N GLY A 77 -7.10 3.26 -20.98
CA GLY A 77 -6.67 3.99 -22.16
C GLY A 77 -5.74 5.16 -21.86
N THR A 78 -5.31 5.84 -22.92
CA THR A 78 -4.52 7.07 -22.83
C THR A 78 -5.39 8.27 -23.17
N TYR A 79 -5.43 9.22 -22.25
CA TYR A 79 -6.16 10.46 -22.32
C TYR A 79 -5.13 11.56 -22.61
N VAL A 80 -5.20 12.12 -23.82
CA VAL A 80 -4.30 13.16 -24.28
C VAL A 80 -5.05 14.48 -24.31
N ASP A 81 -4.64 15.43 -23.47
CA ASP A 81 -5.10 16.81 -23.61
C ASP A 81 -4.25 17.55 -24.64
N ILE A 82 -4.83 18.50 -25.36
CA ILE A 82 -4.06 19.35 -26.29
C ILE A 82 -3.18 20.33 -25.54
N ASP A 83 -3.54 20.68 -24.30
CA ASP A 83 -2.69 21.37 -23.35
C ASP A 83 -2.56 20.60 -22.03
N SER A 84 -3.03 21.13 -20.91
CA SER A 84 -2.93 20.56 -19.56
C SER A 84 -4.34 20.25 -19.09
N PHE A 85 -4.54 19.09 -18.48
CA PHE A 85 -5.82 18.81 -17.84
C PHE A 85 -6.06 19.81 -16.71
N LYS A 86 -7.19 20.53 -16.79
CA LYS A 86 -7.63 21.49 -15.77
C LYS A 86 -8.95 21.05 -15.18
N ALA A 87 -9.15 21.39 -13.91
CA ALA A 87 -10.44 21.28 -13.24
C ALA A 87 -11.04 22.68 -13.02
N SER A 88 -12.36 22.77 -13.00
CA SER A 88 -13.06 23.97 -12.56
C SER A 88 -14.37 23.62 -11.88
N GLY A 89 -14.93 24.55 -11.11
CA GLY A 89 -16.14 24.33 -10.32
C GLY A 89 -15.94 24.58 -8.83
N THR A 90 -17.00 24.31 -8.06
CA THR A 90 -17.08 24.63 -6.63
C THR A 90 -17.23 23.42 -5.72
N ASP A 91 -17.83 22.33 -6.19
CA ASP A 91 -18.12 21.14 -5.37
C ASP A 91 -16.92 20.19 -5.42
N ASP A 92 -16.68 19.30 -4.46
CA ASP A 92 -15.49 18.41 -4.55
C ASP A 92 -15.54 17.49 -5.79
N LEU A 93 -14.39 17.08 -6.31
CA LEU A 93 -14.27 16.21 -7.48
C LEU A 93 -13.46 14.96 -7.16
N THR A 94 -13.96 13.79 -7.52
CA THR A 94 -13.15 12.57 -7.56
C THR A 94 -12.99 12.05 -8.99
N VAL A 95 -11.76 11.91 -9.47
CA VAL A 95 -11.44 11.30 -10.77
C VAL A 95 -10.81 9.92 -10.52
N ILE A 96 -11.45 8.87 -11.03
CA ILE A 96 -11.08 7.47 -10.76
C ILE A 96 -10.73 6.76 -12.07
N GLY A 97 -9.49 6.31 -12.20
CA GLY A 97 -9.05 5.46 -13.30
C GLY A 97 -9.45 3.98 -13.15
N ASN A 98 -9.11 3.18 -14.15
CA ASN A 98 -9.34 1.73 -14.16
C ASN A 98 -8.08 0.94 -13.73
N GLY A 99 -7.20 1.59 -12.96
CA GLY A 99 -5.91 1.11 -12.51
C GLY A 99 -4.75 1.97 -13.05
N ARG A 100 -3.75 2.24 -12.20
CA ARG A 100 -2.54 3.02 -12.53
C ARG A 100 -1.72 2.44 -13.68
N GLU A 101 -1.87 1.15 -13.95
CA GLU A 101 -1.26 0.45 -15.08
C GLU A 101 -2.12 0.43 -16.36
N LYS A 102 -3.33 1.02 -16.33
CA LYS A 102 -4.31 0.95 -17.43
C LYS A 102 -4.82 2.32 -17.90
N THR A 103 -4.91 3.29 -17.01
CA THR A 103 -5.43 4.64 -17.31
C THR A 103 -4.29 5.64 -17.24
N PHE A 104 -3.96 6.27 -18.36
CA PHE A 104 -2.83 7.19 -18.49
C PHE A 104 -3.30 8.57 -18.93
N LEU A 105 -2.92 9.60 -18.19
CA LEU A 105 -3.17 11.01 -18.52
C LEU A 105 -1.85 11.60 -19.03
N THR A 106 -1.88 12.22 -20.21
CA THR A 106 -0.72 12.88 -20.81
C THR A 106 -1.15 14.13 -21.56
N SER A 107 -0.20 14.98 -21.89
CA SER A 107 -0.41 16.14 -22.75
C SER A 107 0.13 15.88 -24.16
N GLY A 108 -0.43 16.57 -25.14
CA GLY A 108 0.06 16.67 -26.51
C GLY A 108 0.90 17.93 -26.79
N ALA A 109 0.98 18.88 -25.85
CA ALA A 109 1.70 20.14 -26.05
C ALA A 109 3.10 20.11 -25.44
N SER A 110 4.11 20.23 -26.31
CA SER A 110 5.53 20.31 -25.93
C SER A 110 5.96 21.67 -25.33
N THR A 111 5.02 22.56 -25.01
CA THR A 111 5.27 23.89 -24.42
C THR A 111 4.72 24.05 -23.01
N ASN A 112 4.06 23.01 -22.48
CA ASN A 112 3.34 23.12 -21.23
C ASN A 112 4.24 23.04 -20.00
N GLN A 113 3.76 23.67 -18.93
CA GLN A 113 4.40 23.61 -17.63
C GLN A 113 4.12 22.29 -16.92
N SER A 114 2.87 21.81 -16.96
CA SER A 114 2.46 20.53 -16.39
C SER A 114 1.49 19.73 -17.26
N VAL A 115 1.39 18.42 -17.02
CA VAL A 115 0.37 17.55 -17.65
C VAL A 115 -1.00 17.78 -17.00
N LEU A 116 -1.01 17.86 -15.68
CA LEU A 116 -2.16 18.15 -14.84
C LEU A 116 -1.93 19.49 -14.15
N ASP A 117 -2.84 20.44 -14.33
CA ASP A 117 -2.76 21.79 -13.76
C ASP A 117 -4.07 22.14 -13.03
N LEU A 118 -4.08 21.86 -11.73
CA LEU A 118 -5.26 22.04 -10.87
C LEU A 118 -5.25 23.36 -10.09
N ILE A 119 -4.35 24.29 -10.41
CA ILE A 119 -4.26 25.58 -9.71
C ILE A 119 -5.13 26.66 -10.38
N PRO A 120 -4.98 26.97 -11.69
CA PRO A 120 -5.64 28.12 -12.29
C PRO A 120 -7.15 27.93 -12.43
N GLY A 121 -7.93 28.83 -11.83
CA GLY A 121 -9.39 28.82 -11.97
C GLY A 121 -10.09 27.66 -11.26
N ASN A 122 -9.36 26.89 -10.45
CA ASN A 122 -9.90 25.83 -9.63
C ASN A 122 -10.12 26.32 -8.19
N SER A 123 -11.33 26.12 -7.66
CA SER A 123 -11.68 26.40 -6.27
C SER A 123 -12.20 25.19 -5.50
N ARG A 124 -12.23 24.02 -6.16
CA ARG A 124 -12.72 22.75 -5.59
C ARG A 124 -11.54 21.86 -5.19
N HIS A 125 -11.77 21.03 -4.18
CA HIS A 125 -10.88 19.93 -3.81
C HIS A 125 -10.97 18.82 -4.86
N VAL A 126 -9.84 18.38 -5.41
CA VAL A 126 -9.79 17.27 -6.37
C VAL A 126 -9.08 16.08 -5.75
N THR A 127 -9.67 14.90 -5.91
CA THR A 127 -9.04 13.62 -5.57
C THR A 127 -8.82 12.80 -6.84
N MET A 128 -7.56 12.45 -7.13
CA MET A 128 -7.18 11.60 -8.26
C MET A 128 -6.87 10.17 -7.77
N LYS A 129 -7.50 9.15 -8.35
CA LYS A 129 -7.35 7.75 -7.93
C LYS A 129 -7.07 6.79 -9.08
N ASP A 130 -6.27 5.75 -8.81
CA ASP A 130 -6.12 4.56 -9.67
C ASP A 130 -5.75 4.87 -11.14
N LEU A 131 -4.80 5.79 -11.35
CA LEU A 131 -4.39 6.26 -12.68
C LEU A 131 -2.90 6.61 -12.72
N ALA A 132 -2.37 6.87 -13.91
CA ALA A 132 -1.02 7.38 -14.11
C ALA A 132 -1.04 8.75 -14.79
N VAL A 133 -0.19 9.67 -14.33
CA VAL A 133 0.13 10.93 -15.00
C VAL A 133 1.49 10.78 -15.67
N VAL A 134 1.56 10.96 -16.99
CA VAL A 134 2.74 10.70 -17.80
C VAL A 134 3.22 12.01 -18.44
N VAL A 135 4.43 12.42 -18.09
CA VAL A 135 5.17 13.48 -18.80
C VAL A 135 5.70 12.87 -20.10
N PRO A 136 5.22 13.30 -21.28
CA PRO A 136 5.56 12.66 -22.55
C PRO A 136 6.97 13.05 -23.04
N ASP A 137 7.49 12.25 -23.97
CA ASP A 137 8.70 12.60 -24.73
C ASP A 137 8.51 13.93 -25.47
N GLY A 138 9.55 14.77 -25.46
CA GLY A 138 9.53 16.09 -26.08
C GLY A 138 8.87 17.20 -25.26
N PHE A 139 8.46 16.94 -24.00
CA PHE A 139 8.13 18.02 -23.07
C PHE A 139 9.32 18.97 -22.86
N PRO A 140 9.07 20.28 -22.63
CA PRO A 140 10.15 21.26 -22.53
C PRO A 140 10.96 21.04 -21.25
N ASN A 141 12.28 21.15 -21.35
CA ASN A 141 13.18 21.08 -20.21
C ASN A 141 13.44 22.48 -19.65
N GLY A 142 13.49 22.63 -18.33
CA GLY A 142 13.85 23.86 -17.65
C GLY A 142 13.04 24.09 -16.37
N PRO A 143 13.47 25.02 -15.50
CA PRO A 143 12.75 25.35 -14.26
C PRO A 143 11.29 25.73 -14.51
N GLY A 144 10.35 24.99 -13.91
CA GLY A 144 8.91 25.23 -14.04
C GLY A 144 8.27 24.68 -15.33
N TYR A 145 9.05 24.02 -16.19
CA TYR A 145 8.58 23.38 -17.42
C TYR A 145 8.74 21.86 -17.31
N GLY A 146 7.89 21.10 -18.00
CA GLY A 146 8.07 19.66 -18.08
C GLY A 146 7.63 18.88 -16.83
N SER A 147 6.85 19.48 -15.95
CA SER A 147 6.40 18.83 -14.70
C SER A 147 5.17 17.96 -14.93
N ALA A 148 4.87 17.04 -14.02
CA ALA A 148 3.68 16.20 -14.17
C ALA A 148 2.43 16.89 -13.60
N ILE A 149 2.51 17.34 -12.34
CA ILE A 149 1.34 17.79 -11.57
C ILE A 149 1.64 19.13 -10.91
N GLN A 150 0.67 20.05 -11.03
CA GLN A 150 0.51 21.22 -10.18
C GLN A 150 -0.86 21.12 -9.52
N SER A 151 -0.92 21.32 -8.20
CA SER A 151 -2.14 21.12 -7.44
C SER A 151 -2.27 22.06 -6.27
N LYS A 152 -3.52 22.28 -5.86
CA LYS A 152 -3.85 23.18 -4.76
C LYS A 152 -4.87 22.54 -3.82
N GLY A 153 -4.42 22.08 -2.64
CA GLY A 153 -5.34 21.45 -1.70
C GLY A 153 -5.78 20.04 -2.08
N ASP A 154 -5.15 19.39 -3.08
CA ASP A 154 -5.68 18.20 -3.75
C ASP A 154 -5.04 16.88 -3.27
N ASP A 155 -5.76 15.78 -3.44
CA ASP A 155 -5.36 14.44 -2.99
C ASP A 155 -5.08 13.46 -4.15
N PHE A 156 -4.13 12.54 -3.95
CA PHE A 156 -3.69 11.55 -4.91
C PHE A 156 -3.55 10.19 -4.23
N GLU A 157 -4.32 9.19 -4.67
CA GLU A 157 -4.35 7.85 -4.09
C GLU A 157 -4.06 6.78 -5.16
N SER A 158 -3.05 5.94 -4.94
CA SER A 158 -2.64 4.90 -5.90
C SER A 158 -2.34 5.47 -7.30
N VAL A 159 -1.55 6.55 -7.36
CA VAL A 159 -1.20 7.26 -8.59
C VAL A 159 0.25 7.03 -8.99
N ASP A 160 0.48 6.63 -10.25
CA ASP A 160 1.83 6.63 -10.84
C ASP A 160 2.12 7.98 -11.49
N VAL A 161 3.29 8.55 -11.24
CA VAL A 161 3.79 9.74 -11.91
C VAL A 161 5.05 9.37 -12.68
N ILE A 162 4.95 9.43 -14.00
CA ILE A 162 5.90 8.80 -14.93
C ILE A 162 6.58 9.88 -15.77
N ASN A 163 7.90 9.87 -15.81
CA ASN A 163 8.68 10.68 -16.74
C ASN A 163 9.14 9.86 -17.95
N ASP A 164 8.63 10.15 -19.14
CA ASP A 164 9.11 9.57 -20.41
C ASP A 164 10.05 10.54 -21.17
N ASN A 165 10.29 11.76 -20.67
CA ASN A 165 11.15 12.75 -21.31
C ASN A 165 12.64 12.53 -20.97
N PRO A 166 13.48 12.07 -21.94
CA PRO A 166 14.89 11.77 -21.70
C PRO A 166 15.78 13.02 -21.60
N GLY A 167 15.24 14.21 -21.93
CA GLY A 167 15.97 15.48 -22.01
C GLY A 167 16.58 15.99 -20.70
N GLY A 168 16.25 15.34 -19.58
CA GLY A 168 17.07 15.37 -18.38
C GLY A 168 16.70 16.45 -17.35
N PRO A 169 17.32 16.33 -16.16
CA PRO A 169 16.74 16.60 -14.86
C PRO A 169 16.89 18.05 -14.40
N VAL A 170 16.74 19.05 -15.27
CA VAL A 170 16.81 20.44 -14.82
C VAL A 170 15.39 21.02 -14.76
N GLY A 171 14.82 21.03 -13.56
CA GLY A 171 13.59 21.75 -13.26
C GLY A 171 12.26 21.01 -13.49
N SER A 172 12.29 19.78 -14.02
CA SER A 172 11.08 18.95 -14.16
C SER A 172 10.73 18.29 -12.82
N SER A 173 9.51 18.49 -12.33
CA SER A 173 9.06 17.89 -11.06
C SER A 173 7.89 16.93 -11.27
N ALA A 174 7.78 15.88 -10.47
CA ALA A 174 6.56 15.07 -10.46
C ALA A 174 5.41 15.88 -9.85
N PHE A 175 5.60 16.44 -8.66
CA PHE A 175 4.75 17.48 -8.09
C PHE A 175 5.55 18.77 -8.01
N ALA A 176 5.26 19.72 -8.92
CA ALA A 176 6.01 20.98 -9.02
C ALA A 176 5.60 22.00 -7.98
N ASN A 177 4.29 22.13 -7.76
CA ASN A 177 3.73 23.03 -6.78
C ASN A 177 2.56 22.31 -6.12
N LEU A 178 2.78 21.84 -4.90
CA LEU A 178 1.71 21.63 -3.94
C LEU A 178 1.48 22.96 -3.23
N THR A 179 0.41 23.67 -3.57
CA THR A 179 0.00 24.88 -2.86
C THR A 179 -1.12 24.50 -1.89
N ASP A 180 -1.02 24.87 -0.62
CA ASP A 180 -1.88 24.34 0.45
C ASP A 180 -1.66 22.82 0.71
N GLY A 181 -2.33 22.29 1.74
CA GLY A 181 -2.21 20.87 2.14
C GLY A 181 -2.56 19.87 1.03
N ALA A 182 -2.11 18.62 1.17
CA ALA A 182 -2.37 17.55 0.19
C ALA A 182 -2.21 16.17 0.85
N ILE A 183 -2.93 15.16 0.37
CA ILE A 183 -2.69 13.76 0.72
C ILE A 183 -2.13 13.01 -0.49
N LEU A 184 -0.92 12.47 -0.36
CA LEU A 184 -0.29 11.58 -1.33
C LEU A 184 -0.17 10.17 -0.72
N ASP A 185 -1.06 9.26 -1.09
CA ASP A 185 -1.12 7.89 -0.56
C ASP A 185 -0.84 6.86 -1.67
N ASP A 186 0.14 5.97 -1.48
CA ASP A 186 0.55 4.96 -2.48
C ASP A 186 0.91 5.59 -3.86
N VAL A 187 1.67 6.69 -3.83
CA VAL A 187 2.16 7.38 -5.03
C VAL A 187 3.53 6.84 -5.45
N ARG A 188 3.70 6.54 -6.75
CA ARG A 188 4.98 6.07 -7.30
C ARG A 188 5.52 7.04 -8.33
N ILE A 189 6.73 7.54 -8.10
CA ILE A 189 7.39 8.54 -8.94
C ILE A 189 8.63 7.91 -9.57
N PHE A 190 8.65 7.78 -10.89
CA PHE A 190 9.77 7.18 -11.60
C PHE A 190 9.86 7.65 -13.05
N GLY A 191 11.04 7.49 -13.66
CA GLY A 191 11.22 7.71 -15.09
C GLY A 191 11.43 6.41 -15.87
N LYS A 192 11.23 6.46 -17.18
CA LYS A 192 11.49 5.37 -18.11
C LYS A 192 12.56 5.75 -19.12
N ASN A 193 13.19 4.75 -19.74
CA ASN A 193 14.19 4.95 -20.81
C ASN A 193 15.36 5.89 -20.41
N GLY A 194 15.74 5.89 -19.13
CA GLY A 194 16.80 6.76 -18.60
C GLY A 194 16.34 8.16 -18.21
N ALA A 195 15.07 8.52 -18.42
CA ALA A 195 14.48 9.73 -17.86
C ALA A 195 14.42 9.65 -16.33
N ARG A 196 14.43 10.82 -15.69
CA ARG A 196 14.31 10.97 -14.24
C ARG A 196 13.73 12.35 -13.94
N PHE A 197 12.90 12.46 -12.90
CA PHE A 197 12.52 13.76 -12.38
C PHE A 197 13.69 14.42 -11.65
N ASP A 198 13.72 15.75 -11.72
CA ASP A 198 14.60 16.55 -10.87
C ASP A 198 14.07 16.46 -9.44
N THR A 199 12.86 16.94 -9.20
CA THR A 199 12.19 16.88 -7.90
C THR A 199 11.02 15.90 -7.93
N GLY A 200 10.93 15.02 -6.94
CA GLY A 200 9.79 14.16 -6.73
C GLY A 200 8.59 14.99 -6.27
N ILE A 201 8.67 15.50 -5.05
CA ILE A 201 7.59 16.25 -4.41
C ILE A 201 8.15 17.59 -3.93
N GLY A 202 7.66 18.68 -4.51
CA GLY A 202 8.08 20.04 -4.20
C GLY A 202 6.92 20.96 -3.80
N SER A 203 7.19 21.83 -2.83
CA SER A 203 6.36 22.99 -2.52
C SER A 203 7.24 24.23 -2.49
N PHE A 204 7.13 25.06 -3.55
CA PHE A 204 7.88 26.31 -3.71
C PHE A 204 6.97 27.55 -3.74
N SER A 205 5.65 27.34 -3.62
CA SER A 205 4.63 28.38 -3.58
C SER A 205 3.72 28.10 -2.40
N CYS A 206 4.11 28.68 -1.25
CA CYS A 206 3.54 28.35 0.04
C CYS A 206 2.08 28.77 0.15
N GLY A 207 1.25 27.83 0.57
CA GLY A 207 -0.11 28.03 1.03
C GLY A 207 -0.21 27.71 2.51
N THR A 208 -1.28 27.03 2.91
CA THR A 208 -1.56 26.62 4.29
C THR A 208 -2.01 25.16 4.36
N GLY A 209 -1.78 24.52 5.50
CA GLY A 209 -2.27 23.15 5.74
C GLY A 209 -1.19 22.09 5.50
N GLN A 210 -1.44 20.90 6.01
CA GLN A 210 -0.45 19.83 6.06
C GLN A 210 -0.38 19.05 4.74
N VAL A 211 0.84 18.73 4.31
CA VAL A 211 1.08 17.73 3.26
C VAL A 211 1.40 16.39 3.93
N ARG A 212 0.62 15.36 3.60
CA ARG A 212 0.73 14.00 4.13
C ARG A 212 1.13 13.05 3.02
N ILE A 213 2.30 12.43 3.15
CA ILE A 213 2.86 11.50 2.18
C ILE A 213 2.95 10.14 2.87
N ASN A 214 2.23 9.15 2.35
CA ASN A 214 2.22 7.81 2.90
C ASN A 214 2.45 6.77 1.81
N GLN A 215 3.30 5.78 2.08
CA GLN A 215 3.60 4.69 1.14
C GLN A 215 4.08 5.17 -0.24
N ALA A 216 4.85 6.26 -0.29
CA ALA A 216 5.39 6.76 -1.53
C ALA A 216 6.65 5.98 -1.95
N GLU A 217 6.82 5.76 -3.25
CA GLU A 217 8.05 5.25 -3.85
C GLU A 217 8.62 6.31 -4.79
N VAL A 218 9.76 6.90 -4.44
CA VAL A 218 10.31 8.07 -5.14
C VAL A 218 11.68 7.77 -5.73
N THR A 219 11.76 7.83 -7.07
CA THR A 219 13.02 7.80 -7.84
C THR A 219 13.19 9.13 -8.58
N ALA A 220 13.72 10.13 -7.89
CA ALA A 220 13.98 11.49 -8.38
C ALA A 220 15.26 12.04 -7.75
N ARG A 221 15.88 13.09 -8.35
CA ARG A 221 17.13 13.67 -7.82
C ARG A 221 16.91 14.23 -6.41
N PHE A 222 15.90 15.07 -6.25
CA PHE A 222 15.37 15.49 -4.96
C PHE A 222 14.11 14.67 -4.66
N GLY A 223 13.98 14.14 -3.44
CA GLY A 223 12.82 13.37 -3.00
C GLY A 223 11.67 14.30 -2.62
N VAL A 224 11.67 14.77 -1.36
CA VAL A 224 10.76 15.78 -0.82
C VAL A 224 11.54 17.06 -0.55
N VAL A 225 11.05 18.18 -1.10
CA VAL A 225 11.64 19.52 -0.91
C VAL A 225 10.56 20.51 -0.49
N THR A 226 10.80 21.22 0.61
CA THR A 226 9.91 22.27 1.09
C THR A 226 10.69 23.43 1.68
N ASP A 227 10.27 24.65 1.35
CA ASP A 227 10.72 25.91 1.95
C ASP A 227 9.54 26.69 2.57
N CYS A 228 8.46 25.97 2.93
CA CYS A 228 7.19 26.55 3.36
C CYS A 228 6.92 26.36 4.86
N PRO A 229 7.03 27.43 5.67
CA PRO A 229 6.82 27.35 7.12
C PRO A 229 5.40 26.97 7.55
N ASP A 230 4.39 27.43 6.80
CA ASP A 230 2.97 27.23 7.12
C ASP A 230 2.37 25.93 6.55
N MET A 231 3.21 25.09 5.95
CA MET A 231 2.83 23.80 5.35
C MET A 231 3.72 22.68 5.89
N PRO A 232 3.41 22.11 7.07
CA PRO A 232 4.20 21.00 7.59
C PRO A 232 4.08 19.78 6.67
N PHE A 233 5.19 19.09 6.44
CA PHE A 233 5.25 17.85 5.67
C PHE A 233 5.37 16.65 6.62
N THR A 234 4.57 15.63 6.38
CA THR A 234 4.70 14.32 7.05
C THR A 234 4.95 13.26 6.00
N VAL A 235 5.99 12.44 6.20
CA VAL A 235 6.39 11.35 5.29
C VAL A 235 6.41 10.05 6.08
N GLU A 236 5.50 9.13 5.77
CA GLU A 236 5.36 7.86 6.46
C GLU A 236 5.54 6.70 5.50
N ARG A 237 6.23 5.65 5.95
CA ARG A 237 6.33 4.35 5.25
C ARG A 237 6.75 4.48 3.78
N SER A 238 7.68 5.38 3.49
CA SER A 238 8.05 5.75 2.12
C SER A 238 9.49 5.36 1.76
N ARG A 239 9.75 5.19 0.47
CA ARG A 239 11.04 4.74 -0.08
C ARG A 239 11.60 5.77 -1.04
N PHE A 240 12.88 6.07 -0.88
CA PHE A 240 13.64 6.97 -1.76
C PHE A 240 14.83 6.20 -2.34
N THR A 241 14.90 6.07 -3.66
CA THR A 241 15.95 5.29 -4.34
C THR A 241 16.88 6.19 -5.14
N GLY A 242 18.16 6.18 -4.76
CA GLY A 242 19.23 6.94 -5.41
C GLY A 242 19.03 8.45 -5.31
N ALA A 243 18.29 8.95 -4.33
CA ALA A 243 17.96 10.36 -4.19
C ALA A 243 19.14 11.16 -3.62
N ASP A 244 19.55 12.21 -4.32
CA ASP A 244 20.63 13.11 -3.92
C ASP A 244 20.24 13.88 -2.66
N PHE A 245 18.98 14.35 -2.59
CA PHE A 245 18.40 15.05 -1.45
C PHE A 245 17.03 14.42 -1.17
N ALA A 246 17.03 13.27 -0.49
CA ALA A 246 15.80 12.51 -0.24
C ALA A 246 14.79 13.33 0.55
N LEU A 247 15.25 14.00 1.61
CA LEU A 247 14.44 14.91 2.43
C LEU A 247 15.20 16.23 2.59
N SER A 248 14.58 17.32 2.13
CA SER A 248 15.16 18.67 2.18
C SER A 248 14.14 19.65 2.74
N ALA A 249 14.48 20.29 3.86
CA ALA A 249 13.69 21.37 4.45
C ALA A 249 14.53 22.65 4.55
N SER A 250 13.93 23.80 4.30
CA SER A 250 14.64 25.07 4.43
C SER A 250 13.76 26.21 4.90
N ASN A 251 14.41 27.26 5.39
CA ASN A 251 13.81 28.57 5.63
C ASN A 251 12.48 28.55 6.39
N GLY A 252 12.46 27.88 7.54
CA GLY A 252 11.31 27.78 8.43
C GLY A 252 10.40 26.58 8.15
N ALA A 253 10.70 25.74 7.15
CA ALA A 253 9.91 24.56 6.85
C ALA A 253 10.01 23.48 7.95
N HIS A 254 8.92 22.75 8.14
CA HIS A 254 8.81 21.63 9.08
C HIS A 254 8.60 20.32 8.31
N LEU A 255 9.42 19.31 8.57
CA LEU A 255 9.35 18.00 7.92
C LEU A 255 9.51 16.87 8.95
N ASP A 256 8.45 16.09 9.14
CA ASP A 256 8.45 14.87 9.93
C ASP A 256 8.54 13.65 8.99
N ALA A 257 9.45 12.71 9.26
CA ALA A 257 9.58 11.47 8.50
C ALA A 257 9.64 10.25 9.42
N SER A 258 8.78 9.26 9.19
CA SER A 258 8.80 7.99 9.92
C SER A 258 8.74 6.75 9.06
N ASN A 259 9.42 5.68 9.47
CA ASN A 259 9.51 4.41 8.73
C ASN A 259 9.98 4.58 7.28
N VAL A 260 10.97 5.44 7.04
CA VAL A 260 11.47 5.72 5.69
C VAL A 260 12.71 4.91 5.35
N LEU A 261 12.77 4.39 4.13
CA LEU A 261 14.00 3.82 3.57
C LEU A 261 14.59 4.80 2.57
N ILE A 262 15.85 5.19 2.78
CA ILE A 262 16.57 6.10 1.92
C ILE A 262 17.85 5.42 1.43
N GLU A 263 17.93 5.20 0.13
CA GLU A 263 19.16 4.84 -0.57
C GLU A 263 19.71 6.11 -1.21
N SER A 264 20.87 6.58 -0.75
CA SER A 264 21.41 7.87 -1.17
C SER A 264 21.84 7.86 -2.64
N GLY A 265 21.69 9.02 -3.28
CA GLY A 265 22.31 9.34 -4.55
C GLY A 265 23.74 9.84 -4.39
N ALA A 266 24.18 10.69 -5.31
CA ALA A 266 25.53 11.27 -5.32
C ALA A 266 25.64 12.55 -4.46
N ALA A 267 24.58 12.91 -3.70
CA ALA A 267 24.58 14.02 -2.74
C ALA A 267 24.10 13.60 -1.34
N VAL A 268 23.93 14.57 -0.45
CA VAL A 268 23.55 14.37 0.96
C VAL A 268 22.05 14.04 1.09
N PRO A 269 21.69 12.84 1.60
CA PRO A 269 20.29 12.41 1.56
C PRO A 269 19.37 13.23 2.46
N ILE A 270 19.85 13.72 3.60
CA ILE A 270 19.10 14.60 4.51
C ILE A 270 19.75 15.98 4.51
N ASP A 271 18.99 17.00 4.14
CA ASP A 271 19.46 18.39 4.08
C ASP A 271 18.53 19.34 4.81
N ALA A 272 19.09 20.20 5.64
CA ALA A 272 18.39 21.31 6.27
C ALA A 272 19.18 22.60 6.08
N TYR A 273 18.52 23.64 5.58
CA TYR A 273 19.21 24.86 5.15
C TYR A 273 18.45 26.14 5.48
N ASN A 274 19.12 27.16 6.02
CA ASN A 274 18.55 28.50 6.19
C ASN A 274 19.44 29.55 5.53
N ASP A 275 18.90 30.36 4.63
CA ASP A 275 19.54 31.59 4.13
C ASP A 275 18.76 32.86 4.49
N LYS A 276 17.55 32.71 5.03
CA LYS A 276 16.69 33.79 5.50
C LYS A 276 15.95 33.42 6.79
N GLY A 277 15.37 34.41 7.43
CA GLY A 277 14.59 34.28 8.65
C GLY A 277 13.11 34.29 8.33
N ASP A 278 12.53 33.09 8.22
CA ASP A 278 11.10 32.84 8.01
C ASP A 278 10.57 31.85 9.07
N GLY A 279 11.26 31.71 10.21
CA GLY A 279 11.00 30.70 11.23
C GLY A 279 12.12 29.66 11.35
N ALA A 280 12.07 28.87 12.42
CA ALA A 280 13.03 27.79 12.63
C ALA A 280 12.73 26.62 11.68
N THR A 281 13.75 26.08 11.01
CA THR A 281 13.59 24.87 10.19
C THR A 281 13.71 23.65 11.09
N VAL A 282 12.73 22.77 11.01
CA VAL A 282 12.64 21.58 11.87
C VAL A 282 12.53 20.32 11.01
N VAL A 283 13.41 19.35 11.26
CA VAL A 283 13.34 18.02 10.63
C VAL A 283 13.40 16.93 11.69
N ASP A 284 12.33 16.17 11.83
CA ASP A 284 12.22 15.05 12.75
C ASP A 284 12.21 13.74 11.97
N ILE A 285 13.18 12.86 12.22
CA ILE A 285 13.32 11.56 11.54
C ILE A 285 13.26 10.45 12.58
N ASP A 286 12.27 9.57 12.45
CA ASP A 286 12.10 8.42 13.33
C ASP A 286 12.04 7.11 12.53
N GLN A 287 12.66 6.04 13.02
CA GLN A 287 12.57 4.73 12.37
C GLN A 287 13.00 4.75 10.89
N ALA A 288 14.08 5.46 10.56
CA ALA A 288 14.62 5.51 9.21
C ALA A 288 15.74 4.50 9.01
N THR A 289 15.85 3.94 7.80
CA THR A 289 17.06 3.24 7.35
C THR A 289 17.67 4.05 6.21
N ILE A 290 18.85 4.61 6.44
CA ILE A 290 19.57 5.49 5.52
C ILE A 290 20.88 4.80 5.13
N VAL A 291 21.03 4.51 3.84
CA VAL A 291 22.14 3.71 3.32
C VAL A 291 22.86 4.47 2.22
N ALA A 292 24.18 4.57 2.34
CA ALA A 292 25.01 5.12 1.28
C ALA A 292 25.06 4.14 0.10
N VAL A 293 24.43 4.51 -1.02
CA VAL A 293 24.49 3.74 -2.28
C VAL A 293 25.24 4.53 -3.37
N GLY A 294 25.13 5.85 -3.36
CA GLY A 294 25.91 6.72 -4.24
C GLY A 294 27.28 7.10 -3.66
N ASP A 295 27.53 8.39 -3.41
CA ASP A 295 28.84 8.87 -2.94
C ASP A 295 28.96 8.78 -1.41
N PRO A 296 29.75 7.84 -0.85
CA PRO A 296 29.90 7.69 0.61
C PRO A 296 30.75 8.78 1.25
N THR A 297 31.48 9.59 0.46
CA THR A 297 32.35 10.66 0.98
C THR A 297 31.56 11.90 1.44
N LEU A 298 30.28 11.96 1.09
CA LEU A 298 29.36 12.97 1.58
C LEU A 298 28.70 12.52 2.88
N PRO A 299 28.34 13.46 3.77
CA PRO A 299 27.70 13.12 5.01
C PRO A 299 26.26 12.62 4.79
N ALA A 300 25.76 11.74 5.66
CA ALA A 300 24.37 11.32 5.63
C ALA A 300 23.40 12.49 5.92
N ILE A 301 23.79 13.37 6.84
CA ILE A 301 22.99 14.50 7.31
C ILE A 301 23.78 15.79 7.16
N ARG A 302 23.19 16.79 6.52
CA ARG A 302 23.76 18.14 6.43
C ARG A 302 22.80 19.18 6.99
N LEU A 303 23.32 20.01 7.90
CA LEU A 303 22.66 21.22 8.40
C LEU A 303 23.54 22.41 8.04
N THR A 304 22.95 23.46 7.48
CA THR A 304 23.71 24.68 7.18
C THR A 304 22.87 25.93 7.39
N VAL A 305 23.29 26.76 8.34
CA VAL A 305 22.87 28.17 8.39
C VAL A 305 23.82 28.98 7.53
N GLY A 306 23.27 29.66 6.53
CA GLY A 306 24.02 30.50 5.60
C GLY A 306 24.61 31.73 6.30
N ASN A 307 25.79 32.14 5.86
CA ASN A 307 26.42 33.37 6.37
C ASN A 307 25.87 34.62 5.65
N TYR A 308 24.55 34.81 5.77
CA TYR A 308 23.82 35.94 5.20
C TYR A 308 23.16 36.73 6.32
N PRO A 309 23.12 38.08 6.26
CA PRO A 309 22.43 38.88 7.27
C PRO A 309 20.95 38.54 7.46
N SER A 310 20.33 37.88 6.47
CA SER A 310 18.95 37.42 6.51
C SER A 310 18.77 36.12 7.28
N ALA A 311 19.80 35.27 7.45
CA ALA A 311 19.69 33.93 8.03
C ALA A 311 19.60 33.97 9.57
N THR A 312 18.55 34.61 10.10
CA THR A 312 18.40 34.92 11.53
C THR A 312 17.83 33.77 12.35
N ASP A 313 17.22 32.77 11.72
CA ASP A 313 16.54 31.68 12.39
C ASP A 313 17.32 30.37 12.35
N SER A 314 17.11 29.54 13.38
CA SER A 314 17.89 28.33 13.63
C SER A 314 17.36 27.10 12.89
N ILE A 315 18.19 26.07 12.83
CA ILE A 315 17.85 24.74 12.32
C ILE A 315 17.90 23.74 13.48
N ALA A 316 16.88 22.89 13.59
CA ALA A 316 16.84 21.75 14.48
C ALA A 316 16.56 20.48 13.69
N VAL A 317 17.43 19.47 13.81
CA VAL A 317 17.21 18.14 13.23
C VAL A 317 17.34 17.12 14.35
N ASP A 318 16.34 16.26 14.51
CA ASP A 318 16.34 15.17 15.47
C ASP A 318 16.18 13.84 14.73
N VAL A 319 17.07 12.89 15.04
CA VAL A 319 17.04 11.54 14.48
C VAL A 319 16.95 10.53 15.61
N SER A 320 15.86 9.74 15.61
CA SER A 320 15.62 8.69 16.59
C SER A 320 15.34 7.33 15.95
N ASN A 321 15.65 6.28 16.70
CA ASN A 321 15.30 4.90 16.32
C ASN A 321 15.75 4.48 14.93
N SER A 322 16.85 5.06 14.42
CA SER A 322 17.20 4.97 13.00
C SER A 322 18.50 4.23 12.78
N ILE A 323 18.72 3.73 11.57
CA ILE A 323 19.98 3.13 11.12
C ILE A 323 20.56 4.00 10.02
N ILE A 324 21.82 4.43 10.19
CA ILE A 324 22.59 5.16 9.19
C ILE A 324 23.89 4.39 8.94
N VAL A 325 24.14 4.00 7.69
CA VAL A 325 25.31 3.15 7.36
C VAL A 325 25.88 3.44 5.97
N GLY A 326 27.20 3.26 5.86
CA GLY A 326 27.92 3.31 4.58
C GLY A 326 28.52 4.69 4.25
N PHE A 327 28.33 5.70 5.09
CA PHE A 327 28.90 7.04 4.93
C PHE A 327 30.24 7.17 5.68
N ASP A 328 31.19 7.92 5.13
CA ASP A 328 32.45 8.26 5.79
C ASP A 328 32.20 9.13 7.04
N ASP A 329 31.32 10.13 6.88
CA ASP A 329 30.81 10.97 7.96
C ASP A 329 29.29 10.80 8.08
N THR A 330 28.78 10.69 9.29
CA THR A 330 27.33 10.67 9.53
C THR A 330 26.73 12.07 9.42
N TRP A 331 27.45 13.12 9.86
CA TRP A 331 26.94 14.48 9.82
C TRP A 331 27.96 15.53 9.38
N ARG A 332 27.42 16.62 8.85
CA ARG A 332 28.08 17.91 8.73
C ARG A 332 27.13 19.02 9.17
N VAL A 333 27.52 19.77 10.19
CA VAL A 333 26.71 20.84 10.78
C VAL A 333 27.52 22.13 10.76
N ASP A 334 27.06 23.12 10.00
CA ASP A 334 27.75 24.41 9.86
C ASP A 334 26.78 25.55 10.20
N ALA A 335 27.17 26.43 11.12
CA ALA A 335 26.49 27.69 11.38
C ALA A 335 27.51 28.81 11.61
N PRO A 336 27.20 30.09 11.29
CA PRO A 336 28.10 31.19 11.60
C PRO A 336 28.24 31.40 13.11
N ALA A 337 29.44 31.74 13.60
CA ALA A 337 29.63 32.15 15.00
C ALA A 337 29.14 33.60 15.20
N SER A 338 27.83 33.79 15.39
CA SER A 338 27.17 35.09 15.38
C SER A 338 25.83 35.05 16.09
N ASN A 339 25.67 35.88 17.13
CA ASN A 339 24.41 36.07 17.86
C ASN A 339 23.27 36.72 17.05
N ALA A 340 23.55 37.18 15.83
CA ALA A 340 22.56 37.77 14.93
C ALA A 340 22.04 36.76 13.90
N LEU A 341 22.68 35.59 13.77
CA LEU A 341 22.32 34.55 12.82
C LEU A 341 21.81 33.32 13.59
N GLY A 342 21.15 32.42 12.89
CA GLY A 342 20.64 31.19 13.48
C GLY A 342 21.74 30.21 13.85
N ASP A 343 21.43 29.35 14.83
CA ASP A 343 22.26 28.23 15.24
C ASP A 343 21.82 26.94 14.50
N ALA A 344 22.63 25.89 14.58
CA ALA A 344 22.23 24.57 14.09
C ALA A 344 22.38 23.48 15.17
N THR A 345 21.31 22.75 15.43
CA THR A 345 21.28 21.65 16.40
C THR A 345 20.93 20.33 15.73
N LEU A 346 21.75 19.29 15.98
CA LEU A 346 21.50 17.91 15.57
C LEU A 346 21.38 17.03 16.80
N GLY A 347 20.24 16.38 17.00
CA GLY A 347 20.01 15.34 18.00
C GLY A 347 20.05 13.94 17.40
N LEU A 348 20.76 13.02 18.05
CA LEU A 348 20.86 11.62 17.66
C LEU A 348 20.60 10.75 18.89
N ARG A 349 19.55 9.92 18.89
CA ARG A 349 19.23 9.02 20.01
C ARG A 349 18.68 7.69 19.54
N TYR A 350 18.89 6.63 20.33
CA TYR A 350 18.41 5.28 20.04
C TYR A 350 18.66 4.86 18.59
N SER A 351 19.81 5.24 18.02
CA SER A 351 20.10 5.05 16.60
C SER A 351 21.42 4.32 16.39
N SER A 352 21.51 3.57 15.29
CA SER A 352 22.71 2.81 14.89
C SER A 352 23.46 3.57 13.80
N PHE A 353 24.61 4.14 14.13
CA PHE A 353 25.44 4.89 13.18
C PHE A 353 26.93 4.91 13.58
N THR A 354 27.80 5.29 12.65
CA THR A 354 29.21 5.57 12.97
C THR A 354 29.32 7.02 13.46
N PRO A 355 29.80 7.30 14.68
CA PRO A 355 29.77 8.65 15.26
C PRO A 355 30.91 9.54 14.73
N THR A 356 31.00 9.70 13.41
CA THR A 356 31.94 10.57 12.69
C THR A 356 31.19 11.73 12.04
N GLY A 357 31.81 12.90 12.01
CA GLY A 357 31.25 14.09 11.38
C GLY A 357 31.94 15.38 11.80
N SER A 358 31.60 16.48 11.12
CA SER A 358 32.16 17.80 11.38
C SER A 358 31.10 18.78 11.91
N ALA A 359 31.51 19.67 12.80
CA ALA A 359 30.65 20.70 13.36
C ALA A 359 31.43 22.04 13.45
N THR A 360 30.92 23.11 12.83
CA THR A 360 31.60 24.41 12.74
C THR A 360 30.71 25.57 13.17
N GLY A 361 31.22 26.41 14.07
CA GLY A 361 30.57 27.65 14.54
C GLY A 361 29.55 27.43 15.66
N ASP A 362 28.43 28.16 15.65
CA ASP A 362 27.41 28.08 16.71
C ASP A 362 26.48 26.89 16.49
N VAL A 363 27.02 25.70 16.79
CA VAL A 363 26.40 24.42 16.50
C VAL A 363 26.40 23.50 17.72
N ALA A 364 25.38 22.65 17.83
CA ALA A 364 25.27 21.63 18.86
C ALA A 364 24.97 20.26 18.23
N VAL A 365 25.86 19.28 18.42
CA VAL A 365 25.62 17.88 18.04
C VAL A 365 25.46 17.05 19.31
N ASN A 366 24.23 16.65 19.59
CA ASN A 366 23.83 15.97 20.81
C ASN A 366 23.62 14.47 20.55
N GLN A 367 24.58 13.66 20.96
CA GLN A 367 24.43 12.20 20.97
C GLN A 367 23.76 11.79 22.30
N GLY A 368 22.45 11.58 22.25
CA GLY A 368 21.63 11.14 23.37
C GLY A 368 21.82 9.67 23.73
N ALA A 369 20.88 9.15 24.53
CA ALA A 369 20.91 7.77 25.01
C ALA A 369 20.64 6.75 23.90
N GLY A 370 21.07 5.50 24.12
CA GLY A 370 20.69 4.35 23.31
C GLY A 370 21.33 4.23 21.95
N ASN A 371 22.27 5.12 21.57
CA ASN A 371 22.97 4.99 20.30
C ASN A 371 23.93 3.79 20.31
N ILE A 372 23.97 3.08 19.18
CA ILE A 372 24.89 1.97 18.94
C ILE A 372 25.70 2.23 17.66
N SER A 373 26.78 1.46 17.47
CA SER A 373 27.61 1.54 16.26
C SER A 373 28.05 0.15 15.84
N GLY A 374 28.34 -0.01 14.54
CA GLY A 374 28.75 -1.29 13.96
C GLY A 374 27.79 -1.78 12.88
N ASN A 375 27.89 -3.07 12.54
CA ASN A 375 27.06 -3.68 11.51
C ASN A 375 25.63 -3.91 12.04
N PRO A 376 24.59 -3.34 11.41
CA PRO A 376 23.20 -3.55 11.81
C PRO A 376 22.69 -4.97 11.51
N GLY A 377 23.43 -5.81 10.78
CA GLY A 377 23.03 -7.20 10.55
C GLY A 377 21.89 -7.36 9.54
N PHE A 378 21.94 -6.60 8.43
CA PHE A 378 20.98 -6.73 7.33
C PHE A 378 21.02 -8.09 6.64
N ALA A 379 19.86 -8.53 6.14
CA ALA A 379 19.71 -9.79 5.40
C ALA A 379 20.47 -9.79 4.06
N GLY A 380 20.69 -8.62 3.46
CA GLY A 380 21.49 -8.48 2.25
C GLY A 380 21.83 -7.03 1.90
N VAL A 381 22.56 -6.84 0.81
CA VAL A 381 23.00 -5.52 0.33
C VAL A 381 21.87 -4.63 -0.21
N THR A 382 20.72 -5.22 -0.51
CA THR A 382 19.48 -4.54 -0.96
C THR A 382 18.26 -5.00 -0.15
N ASP A 383 18.49 -5.86 0.86
CA ASP A 383 17.47 -6.33 1.78
C ASP A 383 17.86 -5.87 3.18
N TYR A 384 17.37 -4.68 3.53
CA TYR A 384 17.70 -3.99 4.76
C TYR A 384 16.87 -4.45 5.97
N ARG A 385 16.14 -5.57 5.84
CA ARG A 385 15.53 -6.22 7.01
C ARG A 385 16.61 -6.77 7.93
N LEU A 386 16.41 -6.67 9.23
CA LEU A 386 17.32 -7.19 10.23
C LEU A 386 17.29 -8.74 10.24
N THR A 387 18.40 -9.35 10.66
CA THR A 387 18.51 -10.80 10.86
C THR A 387 18.62 -11.15 12.34
N GLU A 388 18.28 -12.40 12.68
CA GLU A 388 18.34 -12.90 14.06
C GLU A 388 19.73 -12.65 14.69
N GLY A 389 19.75 -12.03 15.86
CA GLY A 389 20.98 -11.64 16.57
C GLY A 389 21.57 -10.28 16.16
N SER A 390 20.87 -9.50 15.32
CA SER A 390 21.23 -8.11 15.06
C SER A 390 21.24 -7.29 16.36
N PRO A 391 22.24 -6.40 16.56
CA PRO A 391 22.26 -5.49 17.71
C PRO A 391 21.21 -4.37 17.62
N ALA A 392 20.54 -4.21 16.47
CA ALA A 392 19.50 -3.21 16.25
C ALA A 392 18.09 -3.73 16.57
N ILE A 393 17.95 -5.03 16.87
CA ILE A 393 16.69 -5.64 17.33
C ILE A 393 16.43 -5.24 18.78
N ASP A 394 15.19 -4.88 19.11
CA ASP A 394 14.72 -4.47 20.44
C ASP A 394 15.56 -3.35 21.09
N ALA A 395 16.22 -2.52 20.26
CA ALA A 395 17.23 -1.56 20.70
C ALA A 395 16.80 -0.08 20.60
N GLY A 396 15.60 0.18 20.09
CA GLY A 396 15.03 1.52 20.00
C GLY A 396 14.63 2.14 21.35
N ASP A 397 13.94 3.27 21.29
CA ASP A 397 13.42 3.99 22.45
C ASP A 397 12.30 3.18 23.13
N PRO A 398 12.50 2.68 24.36
CA PRO A 398 11.51 1.87 25.05
C PRO A 398 10.26 2.67 25.48
N SER A 399 10.33 4.01 25.43
CA SER A 399 9.21 4.89 25.76
C SER A 399 8.38 5.32 24.55
N ALA A 400 8.89 5.08 23.33
CA ALA A 400 8.20 5.47 22.11
C ALA A 400 6.95 4.61 21.89
N THR A 401 5.83 5.26 21.56
CA THR A 401 4.52 4.61 21.33
C THR A 401 4.13 4.60 19.86
N GLU A 402 4.62 5.56 19.08
CA GLU A 402 4.48 5.63 17.62
C GLU A 402 5.87 5.56 16.96
N PRO A 403 5.95 5.19 15.67
CA PRO A 403 4.88 4.61 14.86
C PRO A 403 4.54 3.18 15.30
N ILE A 404 3.28 2.74 15.10
CA ILE A 404 2.81 1.36 15.40
C ILE A 404 2.95 0.36 14.25
N LEU A 405 3.34 0.83 13.05
CA LEU A 405 3.61 0.00 11.89
C LEU A 405 5.04 0.24 11.40
N ASP A 406 5.64 -0.75 10.74
CA ASP A 406 6.89 -0.60 10.00
C ASP A 406 6.65 -0.16 8.54
N LEU A 407 7.72 -0.02 7.75
CA LEU A 407 7.67 0.35 6.34
C LEU A 407 6.74 -0.57 5.52
N GLU A 408 6.71 -1.88 5.79
CA GLU A 408 5.87 -2.85 5.06
C GLU A 408 4.46 -2.98 5.64
N GLY A 409 4.16 -2.28 6.72
CA GLY A 409 2.87 -2.34 7.40
C GLY A 409 2.75 -3.50 8.40
N ASN A 410 3.86 -4.10 8.82
CA ASN A 410 3.89 -5.04 9.93
C ASN A 410 3.73 -4.29 11.26
N ALA A 411 3.14 -4.95 12.27
CA ALA A 411 2.96 -4.36 13.58
C ALA A 411 4.29 -4.17 14.32
N ARG A 412 4.38 -3.10 15.10
CA ARG A 412 5.51 -2.73 15.98
C ARG A 412 4.97 -2.31 17.37
N PRO A 413 5.67 -2.58 18.49
CA PRO A 413 6.88 -3.40 18.57
C PRO A 413 6.59 -4.91 18.62
N LEU A 414 7.57 -5.73 18.23
CA LEU A 414 7.60 -7.16 18.42
C LEU A 414 8.76 -7.54 19.33
N ASP A 415 8.59 -8.58 20.16
CA ASP A 415 9.67 -9.17 20.97
C ASP A 415 10.57 -10.00 20.05
N GLY A 416 11.57 -9.34 19.48
CA GLY A 416 12.45 -9.85 18.42
C GLY A 416 13.53 -10.80 18.94
N ASP A 417 14.08 -10.52 20.12
CA ASP A 417 15.09 -11.34 20.80
C ASP A 417 14.50 -12.45 21.69
N ARG A 418 13.19 -12.40 21.94
CA ARG A 418 12.40 -13.36 22.72
C ARG A 418 12.75 -13.38 24.21
N ASP A 419 13.19 -12.25 24.77
CA ASP A 419 13.45 -12.11 26.22
C ASP A 419 12.16 -11.88 27.05
N GLY A 420 11.03 -11.64 26.38
CA GLY A 420 9.73 -11.37 26.97
C GLY A 420 9.35 -9.90 27.07
N SER A 421 10.17 -8.98 26.57
CA SER A 421 9.94 -7.54 26.52
C SER A 421 10.04 -7.05 25.07
N ALA A 422 8.91 -6.61 24.49
CA ALA A 422 8.92 -6.01 23.15
C ALA A 422 9.40 -4.56 23.20
N VAL A 423 10.47 -4.25 22.48
CA VAL A 423 10.94 -2.89 22.19
C VAL A 423 11.01 -2.74 20.68
N ARG A 424 10.79 -1.53 20.17
CA ARG A 424 10.89 -1.30 18.72
C ARG A 424 12.33 -1.49 18.26
N ASP A 425 12.51 -2.11 17.10
CA ASP A 425 13.81 -2.16 16.45
C ASP A 425 14.25 -0.76 16.01
N MET A 426 15.55 -0.59 15.79
CA MET A 426 16.03 0.58 15.03
C MET A 426 15.86 0.33 13.53
N GLY A 427 15.43 1.35 12.79
CA GLY A 427 15.33 1.34 11.33
C GLY A 427 13.91 1.13 10.80
N ALA A 428 13.77 1.15 9.48
CA ALA A 428 12.48 1.19 8.81
C ALA A 428 11.66 -0.11 8.92
N TYR A 429 12.28 -1.22 9.31
CA TYR A 429 11.66 -2.55 9.38
C TYR A 429 11.66 -3.05 10.81
N GLU A 430 10.57 -3.72 11.19
CA GLU A 430 10.51 -4.49 12.44
C GLU A 430 10.86 -5.95 12.17
N PHE A 431 11.78 -6.52 12.93
CA PHE A 431 12.13 -7.92 12.87
C PHE A 431 10.99 -8.76 13.44
N ASN A 432 10.38 -9.57 12.59
CA ASN A 432 9.40 -10.56 13.02
C ASN A 432 10.09 -11.93 13.17
N PRO A 433 10.42 -12.36 14.40
CA PRO A 433 11.09 -13.63 14.60
C PRO A 433 10.19 -14.78 14.11
N PRO A 434 10.75 -15.80 13.42
CA PRO A 434 9.96 -16.95 13.00
C PRO A 434 9.34 -17.64 14.22
N PRO A 435 8.16 -18.29 14.09
CA PRO A 435 7.56 -19.02 15.20
C PRO A 435 8.55 -20.02 15.78
N LEU A 436 8.65 -20.07 17.11
CA LEU A 436 9.46 -21.06 17.78
C LEU A 436 9.03 -22.46 17.31
N SER A 437 10.02 -23.25 16.92
CA SER A 437 9.83 -24.63 16.48
C SER A 437 10.69 -25.54 17.35
N CYS A 438 10.25 -26.79 17.58
CA CYS A 438 11.04 -27.78 18.35
C CYS A 438 12.51 -27.92 17.89
N PRO A 439 12.85 -27.83 16.58
CA PRO A 439 14.25 -27.78 16.16
C PRO A 439 15.02 -26.55 16.68
N ALA A 440 14.38 -25.40 16.81
CA ALA A 440 14.98 -24.14 17.26
C ALA A 440 15.00 -24.01 18.80
N ASP A 441 14.01 -24.57 19.49
CA ASP A 441 13.98 -24.69 20.94
C ASP A 441 13.61 -26.13 21.35
N PRO A 442 14.60 -26.95 21.74
CA PRO A 442 14.37 -28.33 22.18
C PRO A 442 13.43 -28.47 23.39
N SER A 443 13.23 -27.40 24.17
CA SER A 443 12.30 -27.40 25.31
C SER A 443 10.83 -27.46 24.85
N LEU A 444 10.55 -27.03 23.62
CA LEU A 444 9.23 -27.11 22.98
C LEU A 444 8.97 -28.47 22.31
N CYS A 445 9.96 -29.36 22.29
CA CYS A 445 9.76 -30.69 21.74
C CYS A 445 8.86 -31.53 22.65
N PRO A 446 7.82 -32.19 22.10
CA PRO A 446 7.05 -33.15 22.88
C PRO A 446 7.99 -34.26 23.38
N THR A 447 8.08 -34.40 24.70
CA THR A 447 9.05 -35.25 25.40
C THR A 447 8.82 -36.76 25.24
N GLU A 448 7.82 -37.19 24.45
CA GLU A 448 7.56 -38.60 24.22
C GLU A 448 7.01 -38.88 22.80
N PRO A 449 7.56 -39.86 22.05
CA PRO A 449 7.02 -40.24 20.75
C PRO A 449 5.59 -40.80 20.90
N PRO A 450 4.67 -40.51 19.96
CA PRO A 450 3.30 -41.00 20.04
C PRO A 450 3.31 -42.54 20.04
N THR A 451 2.78 -43.12 21.11
CA THR A 451 2.68 -44.58 21.26
C THR A 451 1.93 -45.17 20.07
N LYS A 452 2.56 -46.14 19.40
CA LYS A 452 1.98 -46.83 18.25
C LYS A 452 0.65 -47.45 18.65
N ASP A 453 -0.44 -47.03 18.00
CA ASP A 453 -1.76 -47.62 18.22
C ASP A 453 -1.75 -49.12 17.86
N THR A 454 -2.00 -49.96 18.86
CA THR A 454 -2.06 -51.42 18.76
C THR A 454 -3.50 -51.95 18.81
N THR A 455 -4.50 -51.07 18.91
CA THR A 455 -5.90 -51.46 19.06
C THR A 455 -6.51 -51.75 17.69
N ALA A 456 -7.14 -52.92 17.55
CA ALA A 456 -7.79 -53.29 16.29
C ALA A 456 -9.24 -52.75 16.17
N PRO A 457 -9.66 -52.33 14.96
CA PRO A 457 -11.00 -51.81 14.73
C PRO A 457 -12.08 -52.86 14.97
N LYS A 458 -13.15 -52.51 15.67
CA LYS A 458 -14.31 -53.37 15.93
C LYS A 458 -15.42 -53.11 14.91
N VAL A 459 -15.85 -54.16 14.20
CA VAL A 459 -16.99 -54.12 13.27
C VAL A 459 -18.24 -54.63 13.98
N SER A 460 -19.29 -53.80 14.09
CA SER A 460 -20.52 -54.14 14.80
C SER A 460 -21.79 -53.73 14.03
N LYS A 461 -22.97 -54.07 14.56
CA LYS A 461 -24.31 -53.69 14.03
C LYS A 461 -24.50 -53.96 12.53
N VAL A 462 -23.97 -55.08 12.03
CA VAL A 462 -24.01 -55.44 10.60
C VAL A 462 -25.42 -55.83 10.15
N LYS A 463 -25.98 -55.10 9.17
CA LYS A 463 -27.31 -55.35 8.56
C LYS A 463 -27.21 -55.35 7.04
N PHE A 464 -27.67 -56.44 6.42
CA PHE A 464 -27.66 -56.61 4.96
C PHE A 464 -29.09 -56.70 4.42
N ARG A 465 -29.38 -55.94 3.36
CA ARG A 465 -30.63 -56.08 2.58
C ARG A 465 -30.31 -55.96 1.10
N PHE A 466 -30.79 -56.89 0.29
CA PHE A 466 -30.65 -56.83 -1.16
C PHE A 466 -31.81 -57.54 -1.84
N LYS A 467 -32.38 -56.90 -2.86
CA LYS A 467 -33.40 -57.47 -3.75
C LYS A 467 -32.89 -57.40 -5.20
N ARG A 468 -32.86 -58.53 -5.91
CA ARG A 468 -32.41 -58.60 -7.30
C ARG A 468 -33.25 -57.64 -8.16
N GLY A 469 -32.59 -56.89 -9.06
CA GLY A 469 -33.24 -55.88 -9.90
C GLY A 469 -33.45 -54.53 -9.22
N LYS A 470 -33.58 -54.47 -7.88
CA LYS A 470 -33.71 -53.21 -7.11
C LYS A 470 -32.43 -52.78 -6.38
N GLY A 471 -31.47 -53.69 -6.19
CA GLY A 471 -30.23 -53.42 -5.45
C GLY A 471 -30.38 -53.57 -3.94
N GLY A 472 -29.45 -53.01 -3.19
CA GLY A 472 -29.41 -53.21 -1.75
C GLY A 472 -28.40 -52.35 -1.02
N PHE A 473 -28.20 -52.67 0.25
CA PHE A 473 -27.19 -52.04 1.10
C PHE A 473 -26.64 -53.00 2.17
N LEU A 474 -25.45 -52.65 2.65
CA LEU A 474 -24.82 -53.21 3.83
C LEU A 474 -24.58 -52.06 4.82
N LYS A 475 -25.25 -52.09 5.98
CA LYS A 475 -25.00 -51.18 7.10
C LYS A 475 -24.09 -51.87 8.13
N LEU A 476 -23.18 -51.11 8.75
CA LEU A 476 -22.29 -51.57 9.83
C LEU A 476 -21.83 -50.36 10.67
N ARG A 477 -21.36 -50.59 11.90
CA ARG A 477 -20.64 -49.60 12.72
C ARG A 477 -19.18 -50.01 12.88
N LEU A 478 -18.29 -49.02 12.91
CA LEU A 478 -16.87 -49.17 13.23
C LEU A 478 -16.55 -48.42 14.53
N SER A 479 -15.63 -48.95 15.35
CA SER A 479 -15.09 -48.23 16.50
C SER A 479 -14.22 -47.03 16.09
N GLU A 480 -13.61 -47.10 14.91
CA GLU A 480 -12.67 -46.13 14.37
C GLU A 480 -12.68 -46.14 12.83
N ALA A 481 -11.98 -45.20 12.20
CA ALA A 481 -11.89 -45.15 10.74
C ALA A 481 -11.04 -46.32 10.21
N ALA A 482 -11.55 -47.06 9.22
CA ALA A 482 -10.86 -48.25 8.74
C ALA A 482 -11.18 -48.59 7.26
N LYS A 483 -10.23 -49.29 6.63
CA LYS A 483 -10.38 -49.96 5.33
C LYS A 483 -11.11 -51.28 5.52
N VAL A 484 -12.37 -51.32 5.09
CA VAL A 484 -13.27 -52.48 5.26
C VAL A 484 -13.34 -53.32 4.00
N LYS A 485 -12.91 -54.59 4.10
CA LYS A 485 -13.01 -55.63 3.08
C LYS A 485 -14.25 -56.48 3.32
N VAL A 486 -15.12 -56.56 2.32
CA VAL A 486 -16.37 -57.32 2.34
C VAL A 486 -16.31 -58.45 1.32
N VAL A 487 -16.67 -59.66 1.75
CA VAL A 487 -16.70 -60.87 0.92
C VAL A 487 -18.08 -61.52 1.02
N LEU A 488 -18.73 -61.75 -0.12
CA LEU A 488 -20.04 -62.40 -0.26
C LEU A 488 -19.87 -63.67 -1.09
N ALA A 489 -19.83 -64.83 -0.41
CA ALA A 489 -19.66 -66.14 -1.04
C ALA A 489 -21.01 -66.89 -1.15
N PRO A 490 -21.48 -67.29 -2.35
CA PRO A 490 -22.77 -67.96 -2.53
C PRO A 490 -22.80 -69.39 -1.95
N VAL A 491 -23.96 -69.83 -1.48
CA VAL A 491 -24.20 -71.20 -0.95
C VAL A 491 -25.50 -71.79 -1.55
N PRO A 492 -25.46 -72.89 -2.32
CA PRO A 492 -24.26 -73.59 -2.82
C PRO A 492 -23.48 -72.77 -3.86
N LYS A 493 -22.20 -73.08 -4.07
CA LYS A 493 -21.30 -72.29 -4.93
C LYS A 493 -21.74 -72.32 -6.41
N LYS A 494 -22.11 -73.49 -6.96
CA LYS A 494 -22.60 -73.73 -8.35
C LYS A 494 -22.07 -72.69 -9.38
N HIS A 495 -22.90 -72.21 -10.30
CA HIS A 495 -22.53 -71.17 -11.30
C HIS A 495 -22.55 -69.73 -10.74
N ARG A 496 -22.34 -69.52 -9.44
CA ARG A 496 -22.40 -68.20 -8.78
C ARG A 496 -21.01 -67.80 -8.27
N LYS A 497 -20.54 -66.61 -8.69
CA LYS A 497 -19.23 -66.07 -8.31
C LYS A 497 -19.27 -65.39 -6.93
N THR A 498 -18.21 -65.57 -6.14
CA THR A 498 -17.97 -64.80 -4.91
C THR A 498 -17.71 -63.33 -5.26
N ARG A 499 -18.33 -62.40 -4.53
CA ARG A 499 -18.08 -60.96 -4.69
C ARG A 499 -17.20 -60.47 -3.55
N LYS A 500 -16.15 -59.71 -3.88
CA LYS A 500 -15.26 -59.06 -2.91
C LYS A 500 -15.17 -57.58 -3.27
N PHE A 501 -15.19 -56.70 -2.27
CA PHE A 501 -14.92 -55.27 -2.46
C PHE A 501 -14.39 -54.67 -1.16
N THR A 502 -13.67 -53.55 -1.30
CA THR A 502 -13.05 -52.84 -0.19
C THR A 502 -13.46 -51.37 -0.20
N ARG A 503 -13.72 -50.77 0.96
CA ARG A 503 -14.07 -49.35 1.11
C ARG A 503 -13.37 -48.76 2.35
N LYS A 504 -12.80 -47.56 2.23
CA LYS A 504 -12.42 -46.75 3.41
C LYS A 504 -13.70 -46.18 4.01
N LEU A 505 -13.91 -46.34 5.31
CA LEU A 505 -15.11 -45.92 6.02
C LEU A 505 -14.69 -45.15 7.28
N LYS A 506 -15.47 -44.14 7.67
CA LYS A 506 -15.24 -43.34 8.88
C LYS A 506 -15.63 -44.12 10.14
N SER A 507 -15.18 -43.67 11.31
CA SER A 507 -15.68 -44.20 12.59
C SER A 507 -17.21 -44.05 12.68
N GLY A 508 -17.86 -44.92 13.44
CA GLY A 508 -19.30 -44.88 13.64
C GLY A 508 -20.09 -45.56 12.51
N ALA A 509 -21.31 -45.08 12.25
CA ALA A 509 -22.30 -45.78 11.42
C ALA A 509 -22.09 -45.54 9.93
N ASN A 510 -22.00 -46.62 9.16
CA ASN A 510 -21.70 -46.60 7.73
C ASN A 510 -22.73 -47.40 6.92
N ARG A 511 -23.01 -46.95 5.69
CA ARG A 511 -23.91 -47.62 4.75
C ARG A 511 -23.26 -47.76 3.37
N ILE A 512 -23.02 -48.99 2.94
CA ILE A 512 -22.49 -49.31 1.61
C ILE A 512 -23.65 -49.67 0.68
N LYS A 513 -23.80 -48.94 -0.43
CA LYS A 513 -24.80 -49.22 -1.48
C LYS A 513 -24.34 -50.38 -2.37
N LEU A 514 -25.23 -51.30 -2.69
CA LEU A 514 -25.00 -52.45 -3.56
C LEU A 514 -25.87 -52.33 -4.81
N ARG A 515 -25.27 -52.45 -6.01
CA ARG A 515 -25.94 -52.20 -7.30
C ARG A 515 -26.91 -53.34 -7.67
N LYS A 516 -27.98 -53.03 -8.42
CA LYS A 516 -29.09 -53.95 -8.77
C LYS A 516 -28.71 -55.31 -9.37
N ASN A 517 -27.59 -55.38 -10.09
CA ASN A 517 -27.13 -56.59 -10.78
C ASN A 517 -25.91 -57.25 -10.12
N GLN A 518 -25.52 -56.79 -8.93
CA GLN A 518 -24.26 -57.21 -8.30
C GLN A 518 -24.28 -58.64 -7.75
N LEU A 519 -25.46 -59.16 -7.39
CA LEU A 519 -25.67 -60.47 -6.77
C LEU A 519 -26.85 -61.22 -7.40
N LYS A 520 -26.70 -62.55 -7.54
CA LYS A 520 -27.77 -63.45 -8.02
C LYS A 520 -28.65 -63.87 -6.83
N ARG A 521 -29.91 -64.26 -7.06
CA ARG A 521 -30.83 -64.73 -6.00
C ARG A 521 -30.23 -65.93 -5.22
N GLY A 522 -30.52 -65.98 -3.92
CA GLY A 522 -30.18 -67.10 -3.03
C GLY A 522 -29.32 -66.74 -1.81
N ARG A 523 -28.78 -67.76 -1.12
CA ARG A 523 -28.06 -67.60 0.15
C ARG A 523 -26.57 -67.31 -0.07
N TYR A 524 -25.98 -66.48 0.78
CA TYR A 524 -24.57 -66.08 0.78
C TYR A 524 -23.99 -66.11 2.21
N LYS A 525 -22.70 -66.44 2.34
CA LYS A 525 -21.86 -66.16 3.50
C LYS A 525 -21.20 -64.80 3.30
N LEU A 526 -21.58 -63.84 4.13
CA LEU A 526 -20.98 -62.51 4.25
C LEU A 526 -19.82 -62.59 5.26
N ARG A 527 -18.62 -62.14 4.88
CA ARG A 527 -17.45 -61.94 5.75
C ARG A 527 -16.96 -60.51 5.62
N ILE A 528 -16.75 -59.83 6.74
CA ILE A 528 -16.28 -58.44 6.81
C ILE A 528 -15.03 -58.37 7.68
N THR A 529 -13.99 -57.69 7.22
CA THR A 529 -12.76 -57.43 7.98
C THR A 529 -12.39 -55.95 7.81
N ALA A 530 -11.99 -55.28 8.88
CA ALA A 530 -11.54 -53.88 8.88
C ALA A 530 -10.05 -53.79 9.20
N THR A 531 -9.36 -52.77 8.68
CA THR A 531 -7.94 -52.48 8.94
C THR A 531 -7.77 -50.97 9.07
N ASP A 532 -7.25 -50.48 10.19
CA ASP A 532 -6.99 -49.05 10.43
C ASP A 532 -5.74 -48.56 9.68
N SER A 533 -5.34 -47.30 9.92
CA SER A 533 -4.13 -46.68 9.38
C SER A 533 -2.84 -47.24 9.97
N SER A 534 -2.88 -47.69 11.23
CA SER A 534 -1.77 -48.27 11.97
C SER A 534 -1.49 -49.74 11.59
N GLY A 535 -2.39 -50.34 10.81
CA GLY A 535 -2.29 -51.69 10.28
C GLY A 535 -3.02 -52.75 11.12
N ASN A 536 -3.66 -52.40 12.24
CA ASN A 536 -4.34 -53.38 13.09
C ASN A 536 -5.60 -53.89 12.40
N ARG A 537 -5.89 -55.20 12.55
CA ARG A 537 -6.94 -55.89 11.79
C ARG A 537 -8.05 -56.42 12.68
N SER A 538 -9.29 -56.13 12.32
CA SER A 538 -10.45 -56.67 13.01
C SER A 538 -10.55 -58.19 12.91
N GLY A 539 -11.11 -58.81 13.93
CA GLY A 539 -11.71 -60.14 13.79
C GLY A 539 -12.75 -60.17 12.65
N PRO A 540 -12.84 -61.25 11.85
CA PRO A 540 -13.76 -61.30 10.72
C PRO A 540 -15.22 -61.51 11.18
N VAL A 541 -16.10 -60.53 10.91
CA VAL A 541 -17.54 -60.68 11.16
C VAL A 541 -18.17 -61.52 10.05
N LYS A 542 -18.75 -62.66 10.42
CA LYS A 542 -19.38 -63.61 9.49
C LYS A 542 -20.90 -63.65 9.69
N LYS A 543 -21.69 -63.51 8.63
CA LYS A 543 -23.17 -63.67 8.65
C LYS A 543 -23.67 -64.49 7.46
N LYS A 544 -24.74 -65.26 7.65
CA LYS A 544 -25.50 -65.85 6.53
C LYS A 544 -26.56 -64.83 6.10
N VAL A 545 -26.58 -64.47 4.81
CA VAL A 545 -27.50 -63.47 4.26
C VAL A 545 -28.20 -64.03 3.01
N ARG A 546 -29.39 -63.51 2.70
CA ARG A 546 -30.18 -63.95 1.54
C ARG A 546 -30.44 -62.77 0.61
N VAL A 547 -30.21 -63.00 -0.67
CA VAL A 547 -30.59 -62.12 -1.78
C VAL A 547 -32.00 -62.54 -2.21
N ARG A 548 -32.98 -61.65 -2.04
CA ARG A 548 -34.38 -61.88 -2.43
C ARG A 548 -34.62 -61.54 -3.91
#